data_AF-A0A2W6TNW5-F1
#
_entry.id   AF-A0A2W6TNW5-F1
#
_cell.length_a   1.000
_cell.length_b   1.000
_cell.length_c   1.000
_cell.angle_alpha   90.00
_cell.angle_beta   90.00
_cell.angle_gamma   90.00
#
_symmetry.space_group_name_H-M   'P 1'
#
loop_
_entity.id
_entity.type
_entity.pdbx_description
1 polymer ?
#
loop_
_entity_poly.entity_id
_entity_poly.type
_entity_poly.pdbx_seq_one_letter_code
_entity_poly.pdbx_strand_id
1 'polypeptide(L)'
;MSTLAAILGRILFAAIFVISGINKLLDPAATAQMLESVSLPANFAQGVGLFEVAAGLLLAIGLMTRLVSIVLAGFTLLTIFFFHNQWGDPVQVSAALKNLAITGGLLLTFAYGQMRGSYDHIRSEKRLHDANLRAAHAEGVAEGATQAPRPVVVERHEPTIVDRGLDHDGDGRIG
;
A
#
# COMPACT_ATOMS: atom_id res chain seq x y z
N MET A 1 5.11 11.45 8.80
CA MET A 1 4.51 11.36 10.15
C MET A 1 3.05 10.92 10.14
N SER A 2 2.19 11.39 9.23
CA SER A 2 0.77 10.99 9.13
C SER A 2 0.54 9.50 8.81
N THR A 3 1.45 8.85 8.07
CA THR A 3 1.31 7.45 7.65
C THR A 3 1.43 6.45 8.80
N LEU A 4 2.26 6.73 9.81
CA LEU A 4 2.43 5.85 10.97
C LEU A 4 1.17 5.86 11.85
N ALA A 5 0.60 7.05 12.07
CA ALA A 5 -0.67 7.23 12.77
C ALA A 5 -1.84 6.51 12.05
N ALA A 6 -1.87 6.57 10.71
CA ALA A 6 -2.90 5.87 9.93
C ALA A 6 -2.79 4.33 10.03
N ILE A 7 -1.56 3.78 10.00
CA ILE A 7 -1.35 2.33 10.19
C ILE A 7 -1.75 1.93 11.61
N LEU A 8 -1.30 2.67 12.62
CA LEU A 8 -1.62 2.39 14.01
C LEU A 8 -3.14 2.43 14.22
N GLY A 9 -3.81 3.49 13.78
CA GLY A 9 -5.27 3.61 13.89
C GLY A 9 -6.00 2.42 13.27
N ARG A 10 -5.55 1.96 12.09
CA ARG A 10 -6.12 0.78 11.43
C ARG A 10 -5.93 -0.50 12.25
N ILE A 11 -4.73 -0.71 12.82
CA ILE A 11 -4.44 -1.87 13.68
C ILE A 11 -5.29 -1.82 14.95
N LEU A 12 -5.45 -0.64 15.56
CA LEU A 12 -6.28 -0.46 16.74
C LEU A 12 -7.75 -0.80 16.45
N PHE A 13 -8.31 -0.30 15.34
CA PHE A 13 -9.68 -0.66 14.94
C PHE A 13 -9.80 -2.16 14.67
N ALA A 14 -8.85 -2.74 13.93
CA ALA A 14 -8.84 -4.16 13.64
C ALA A 14 -8.80 -5.02 14.91
N ALA A 15 -7.99 -4.65 15.89
CA ALA A 15 -7.87 -5.38 17.15
C ALA A 15 -9.21 -5.47 17.90
N ILE A 16 -10.02 -4.41 17.88
CA ILE A 16 -11.35 -4.42 18.51
C ILE A 16 -12.24 -5.51 17.88
N PHE A 17 -12.30 -5.57 16.55
CA PHE A 17 -13.12 -6.57 15.85
C PHE A 17 -12.57 -7.98 15.99
N VAL A 18 -11.25 -8.17 15.94
CA VAL A 18 -10.64 -9.49 16.13
C VAL A 18 -10.92 -10.03 17.52
N ILE A 19 -10.70 -9.22 18.57
CA ILE A 19 -10.96 -9.64 19.94
C ILE A 19 -12.46 -9.87 20.16
N SER A 20 -13.33 -9.00 19.65
CA SER A 20 -14.77 -9.17 19.75
C SER A 20 -15.25 -10.45 19.06
N GLY A 21 -14.76 -10.72 17.85
CA GLY A 21 -15.11 -11.91 17.08
C GLY A 21 -14.61 -13.19 17.73
N ILE A 22 -13.38 -13.20 18.27
CA ILE A 22 -12.85 -14.34 19.04
C ILE A 22 -13.73 -14.62 20.25
N ASN A 23 -14.12 -13.59 21.00
CA ASN A 23 -15.00 -13.77 22.16
C ASN A 23 -16.36 -14.38 21.76
N LYS A 24 -16.93 -13.98 20.61
CA LYS A 24 -18.17 -14.57 20.08
C LYS A 24 -18.00 -16.03 19.64
N LEU A 25 -16.80 -16.41 19.18
CA LEU A 25 -16.48 -17.78 18.80
C LEU A 25 -16.18 -18.68 20.00
N LEU A 26 -15.63 -18.12 21.08
CA LEU A 26 -15.40 -18.83 22.34
C LEU A 26 -16.71 -19.11 23.09
N ASP A 27 -17.67 -18.19 23.01
CA ASP A 27 -19.01 -18.39 23.56
C ASP A 27 -20.12 -18.16 22.51
N PRO A 28 -20.35 -19.15 21.62
CA PRO A 28 -21.42 -19.08 20.65
C PRO A 28 -22.81 -19.09 21.30
N ALA A 29 -22.94 -19.66 22.51
CA ALA A 29 -24.20 -19.76 23.22
C ALA A 29 -24.67 -18.40 23.76
N ALA A 30 -23.76 -17.62 24.34
CA ALA A 30 -24.05 -16.23 24.73
C ALA A 30 -24.39 -15.37 23.50
N THR A 31 -23.67 -15.56 22.40
CA THR A 31 -23.93 -14.84 21.14
C THR A 31 -25.31 -15.20 20.56
N ALA A 32 -25.68 -16.48 20.59
CA ALA A 32 -27.00 -16.96 20.16
C ALA A 32 -28.14 -16.32 20.98
N GLN A 33 -27.98 -16.27 22.31
CA GLN A 33 -28.95 -15.59 23.20
C GLN A 33 -29.08 -14.10 22.87
N MET A 34 -27.96 -13.42 22.56
CA MET A 34 -27.98 -12.03 22.09
C MET A 34 -28.79 -11.89 20.79
N LEU A 35 -28.56 -12.76 19.80
CA LEU A 35 -29.29 -12.74 18.52
C LEU A 35 -30.79 -13.00 18.71
N GLU A 36 -31.15 -13.96 19.55
CA GLU A 36 -32.54 -14.26 19.87
C GLU A 36 -33.25 -13.08 20.54
N SER A 37 -32.55 -12.33 21.41
CA SER A 37 -33.13 -11.14 22.05
C SER A 37 -33.51 -10.04 21.06
N VAL A 38 -32.93 -10.04 19.87
CA VAL A 38 -33.23 -9.11 18.76
C VAL A 38 -33.97 -9.78 17.61
N SER A 39 -34.60 -10.94 17.86
CA SER A 39 -35.41 -11.71 16.89
C SER A 39 -34.61 -12.28 15.69
N LEU A 40 -33.29 -12.36 15.79
CA LEU A 40 -32.44 -12.92 14.74
C LEU A 40 -32.17 -14.42 14.98
N PRO A 41 -32.07 -15.24 13.91
CA PRO A 41 -31.80 -16.67 14.06
C PRO A 41 -30.44 -16.94 14.73
N ALA A 42 -30.44 -17.80 15.76
CA ALA A 42 -29.25 -18.21 16.49
C ALA A 42 -28.15 -18.84 15.61
N ASN A 43 -28.52 -19.43 14.47
CA ASN A 43 -27.59 -20.03 13.51
C ASN A 43 -26.54 -19.04 12.96
N PHE A 44 -26.81 -17.72 13.03
CA PHE A 44 -25.87 -16.69 12.62
C PHE A 44 -24.74 -16.44 13.62
N ALA A 45 -24.84 -16.93 14.87
CA ALA A 45 -23.87 -16.63 15.94
C ALA A 45 -22.41 -16.94 15.54
N GLN A 46 -22.19 -18.14 14.99
CA GLN A 46 -20.86 -18.55 14.52
C GLN A 46 -20.42 -17.75 13.28
N GLY A 47 -21.35 -17.44 12.38
CA GLY A 47 -21.08 -16.67 11.17
C GLY A 47 -20.67 -15.23 11.47
N VAL A 48 -21.32 -14.57 12.43
CA VAL A 48 -21.00 -13.21 12.86
C VAL A 48 -19.61 -13.17 13.52
N GLY A 49 -19.31 -14.12 14.41
CA GLY A 49 -17.99 -14.21 15.02
C GLY A 49 -16.87 -14.41 14.00
N LEU A 50 -17.05 -15.36 13.07
CA LEU A 50 -16.07 -15.61 12.01
C LEU A 50 -15.91 -14.41 11.08
N PHE A 51 -17.02 -13.75 10.73
CA PHE A 51 -17.02 -12.54 9.92
C PHE A 51 -16.24 -11.41 10.59
N GLU A 52 -16.45 -11.14 11.88
CA GLU A 52 -15.73 -10.10 12.61
C GLU A 52 -14.23 -10.37 12.67
N VAL A 53 -13.83 -11.62 12.93
CA VAL A 53 -12.40 -11.99 12.95
C VAL A 53 -11.79 -11.83 11.56
N ALA A 54 -12.44 -12.36 10.53
CA ALA A 54 -11.94 -12.27 9.16
C ALA A 54 -11.84 -10.81 8.69
N ALA A 55 -12.91 -10.02 8.87
CA ALA A 55 -12.94 -8.60 8.51
C ALA A 55 -11.91 -7.79 9.32
N GLY A 56 -11.76 -8.07 10.61
CA GLY A 56 -10.73 -7.46 11.45
C GLY A 56 -9.32 -7.76 10.95
N LEU A 57 -9.02 -9.01 10.59
CA LEU A 57 -7.72 -9.39 10.02
C LEU A 57 -7.46 -8.76 8.65
N LEU A 58 -8.47 -8.74 7.77
CA LEU A 58 -8.41 -8.05 6.48
C LEU A 58 -8.11 -6.57 6.65
N LEU A 59 -8.76 -5.91 7.63
CA LEU A 59 -8.48 -4.53 7.99
C LEU A 59 -7.06 -4.36 8.53
N ALA A 60 -6.58 -5.26 9.40
CA ALA A 60 -5.24 -5.22 9.96
C ALA A 60 -4.15 -5.32 8.88
N ILE A 61 -4.28 -6.30 7.97
CA ILE A 61 -3.35 -6.52 6.84
C ILE A 61 -3.41 -5.34 5.87
N GLY A 62 -4.58 -4.71 5.73
CA GLY A 62 -4.80 -3.60 4.82
C GLY A 62 -5.27 -4.04 3.44
N LEU A 63 -5.86 -5.22 3.34
CA LEU A 63 -6.42 -5.73 2.11
C LEU A 63 -7.87 -5.25 1.99
N MET A 64 -8.22 -4.65 0.85
CA MET A 64 -9.57 -4.10 0.60
C MET A 64 -10.07 -3.15 1.71
N THR A 65 -9.18 -2.35 2.31
CA THR A 65 -9.47 -1.48 3.47
C THR A 65 -10.76 -0.68 3.31
N ARG A 66 -11.01 -0.15 2.12
CA ARG A 66 -12.19 0.65 1.83
C ARG A 66 -13.48 -0.17 1.95
N LEU A 67 -13.54 -1.35 1.33
CA LEU A 67 -14.71 -2.23 1.43
C LEU A 67 -14.88 -2.77 2.84
N VAL A 68 -13.79 -3.21 3.47
CA VAL A 68 -13.84 -3.78 4.82
C VAL A 68 -14.28 -2.73 5.85
N SER A 69 -13.77 -1.51 5.74
CA SER A 69 -14.15 -0.43 6.66
C SER A 69 -15.62 -0.05 6.55
N ILE A 70 -16.19 0.01 5.34
CA ILE A 70 -17.61 0.37 5.18
C ILE A 70 -18.53 -0.76 5.65
N VAL A 71 -18.17 -2.01 5.40
CA VAL A 71 -18.95 -3.16 5.89
C VAL A 71 -18.88 -3.23 7.42
N LEU A 72 -17.70 -3.08 8.01
CA LEU A 72 -17.55 -3.02 9.47
C LEU A 72 -18.29 -1.82 10.07
N ALA A 73 -18.27 -0.65 9.43
CA ALA A 73 -19.01 0.51 9.90
C ALA A 73 -20.53 0.25 9.90
N GLY A 74 -21.05 -0.32 8.81
CA GLY A 74 -22.46 -0.75 8.72
C GLY A 74 -22.81 -1.78 9.79
N PHE A 75 -21.97 -2.80 9.98
CA PHE A 75 -22.15 -3.81 11.02
C PHE A 75 -22.19 -3.22 12.44
N THR A 76 -21.29 -2.26 12.71
CA THR A 76 -21.22 -1.59 14.01
C THR A 76 -22.46 -0.73 14.26
N LEU A 77 -22.96 -0.03 13.23
CA LEU A 77 -24.23 0.72 13.30
C LEU A 77 -25.44 -0.18 13.54
N LEU A 78 -25.51 -1.33 12.86
CA LEU A 78 -26.55 -2.33 13.11
C LEU A 78 -26.51 -2.79 14.57
N THR A 79 -25.32 -3.03 15.11
CA THR A 79 -25.15 -3.42 16.52
C THR A 79 -25.66 -2.33 17.48
N ILE A 80 -25.43 -1.06 17.19
CA ILE A 80 -25.99 0.05 17.99
C ILE A 80 -27.51 0.02 17.93
N PHE A 81 -28.08 -0.08 16.72
CA PHE A 81 -29.53 -0.03 16.50
C PHE A 81 -30.27 -1.18 17.19
N PHE A 82 -29.74 -2.40 17.08
CA PHE A 82 -30.38 -3.59 17.65
C PHE A 82 -30.15 -3.75 19.15
N PHE A 83 -28.93 -3.47 19.66
CA PHE A 83 -28.57 -3.79 21.04
C PHE A 83 -28.58 -2.61 22.01
N HIS A 84 -28.59 -1.35 21.53
CA HIS A 84 -28.44 -0.18 22.38
C HIS A 84 -29.63 0.78 22.28
N ASN A 85 -30.85 0.24 22.21
CA ASN A 85 -32.08 1.03 22.14
C ASN A 85 -32.65 1.42 23.52
N GLN A 86 -31.95 1.11 24.62
CA GLN A 86 -32.37 1.51 25.97
C GLN A 86 -31.64 2.79 26.40
N TRP A 87 -32.14 3.92 25.92
CA TRP A 87 -31.62 5.27 26.19
C TRP A 87 -31.69 5.69 27.67
N GLY A 88 -32.37 4.90 28.51
CA GLY A 88 -32.49 5.14 29.95
C GLY A 88 -31.38 4.53 30.80
N ASP A 89 -30.55 3.64 30.25
CA ASP A 89 -29.43 3.02 30.97
C ASP A 89 -28.10 3.71 30.60
N PRO A 90 -27.41 4.38 31.54
CA PRO A 90 -26.12 5.03 31.30
C PRO A 90 -25.06 4.09 30.72
N VAL A 91 -25.10 2.80 31.07
CA VAL A 91 -24.14 1.80 30.60
C VAL A 91 -24.33 1.54 29.10
N GLN A 92 -25.58 1.41 28.65
CA GLN A 92 -25.89 1.20 27.24
C GLN A 92 -25.64 2.44 26.40
N VAL A 93 -25.96 3.62 26.90
CA VAL A 93 -25.63 4.88 26.20
C VAL A 93 -24.12 5.02 26.03
N SER A 94 -23.32 4.68 27.04
CA SER A 94 -21.85 4.69 26.92
C SER A 94 -21.34 3.70 25.88
N ALA A 95 -21.88 2.48 25.86
CA ALA A 95 -21.50 1.46 24.87
C ALA A 95 -21.92 1.85 23.44
N ALA A 96 -23.10 2.46 23.27
CA ALA A 96 -23.54 3.02 21.99
C ALA A 96 -22.59 4.10 21.49
N LEU A 97 -22.19 5.04 22.36
CA LEU A 97 -21.25 6.10 22.02
C LEU A 97 -19.86 5.57 21.63
N LYS A 98 -19.37 4.52 22.30
CA LYS A 98 -18.12 3.84 21.92
C LYS A 98 -18.23 3.25 20.51
N ASN A 99 -19.30 2.53 20.23
CA ASN A 99 -19.56 1.95 18.90
C ASN A 99 -19.75 3.04 17.82
N LEU A 100 -20.36 4.17 18.18
CA LEU A 100 -20.50 5.32 17.28
C LEU A 100 -19.14 5.95 16.96
N ALA A 101 -18.26 6.09 17.95
CA ALA A 101 -16.89 6.57 17.75
C ALA A 101 -16.08 5.61 16.87
N ILE A 102 -16.21 4.29 17.08
CA ILE A 102 -15.60 3.27 16.22
C ILE A 102 -16.10 3.40 14.78
N THR A 103 -17.41 3.55 14.59
CA THR A 103 -18.01 3.77 13.26
C THR A 103 -17.42 5.01 12.58
N GLY A 104 -17.33 6.14 13.29
CA GLY A 104 -16.71 7.36 12.77
C GLY A 104 -15.24 7.15 12.37
N GLY A 105 -14.48 6.43 13.19
CA GLY A 105 -13.10 6.06 12.89
C GLY A 105 -12.94 5.14 11.67
N LEU A 106 -13.87 4.20 11.48
CA LEU A 106 -13.91 3.36 10.29
C LEU A 106 -14.29 4.14 9.04
N LEU A 107 -15.21 5.11 9.14
CA LEU A 107 -15.54 6.01 8.02
C LEU A 107 -14.36 6.92 7.64
N LEU A 108 -13.59 7.39 8.62
CA LEU A 108 -12.32 8.07 8.35
C LEU A 108 -11.33 7.11 7.67
N THR A 109 -11.22 5.86 8.14
CA THR A 109 -10.37 4.84 7.52
C THR A 109 -10.78 4.55 6.07
N PHE A 110 -12.09 4.57 5.78
CA PHE A 110 -12.64 4.50 4.43
C PHE A 110 -12.20 5.70 3.57
N ALA A 111 -12.30 6.92 4.11
CA ALA A 111 -11.91 8.14 3.41
C ALA A 111 -10.39 8.18 3.12
N TYR A 112 -9.57 7.78 4.08
CA TYR A 112 -8.10 7.71 3.95
C TYR A 112 -7.59 6.43 3.29
N GLY A 113 -8.47 5.50 2.89
CA GLY A 113 -8.10 4.22 2.29
C GLY A 113 -7.29 4.32 0.98
N GLN A 114 -7.29 5.49 0.33
CA GLN A 114 -6.46 5.80 -0.84
C GLN A 114 -4.96 5.97 -0.54
N MET A 115 -4.56 6.21 0.72
CA MET A 115 -3.17 6.60 1.00
C MET A 115 -2.14 5.47 0.89
N ARG A 116 -2.57 4.22 0.66
CA ARG A 116 -1.66 3.08 0.45
C ARG A 116 -2.20 2.09 -0.56
N GLY A 117 -2.51 2.56 -1.77
CA GLY A 117 -2.42 1.74 -2.97
C GLY A 117 -0.97 1.31 -3.23
N SER A 118 -0.39 0.52 -2.32
CA SER A 118 0.96 -0.06 -2.49
C SER A 118 1.02 -0.98 -3.71
N TYR A 119 -0.13 -1.42 -4.23
CA TYR A 119 -0.24 -2.18 -5.47
C TYR A 119 -0.23 -1.27 -6.72
N ASP A 120 -0.80 -0.08 -6.64
CA ASP A 120 -0.79 0.88 -7.74
C ASP A 120 0.55 1.60 -7.88
N HIS A 121 1.27 1.84 -6.78
CA HIS A 121 2.60 2.47 -6.85
C HIS A 121 3.64 1.58 -7.56
N ILE A 122 3.64 0.27 -7.26
CA ILE A 122 4.51 -0.70 -7.93
C ILE A 122 4.16 -0.81 -9.42
N ARG A 123 2.88 -0.64 -9.79
CA ARG A 123 2.44 -0.70 -11.18
C ARG A 123 2.69 0.60 -11.95
N SER A 124 2.62 1.77 -11.28
CA SER A 124 3.01 3.05 -11.88
C SER A 124 4.50 3.12 -12.11
N GLU A 125 5.32 2.64 -11.16
CA GLU A 125 6.77 2.61 -11.35
C GLU A 125 7.19 1.65 -12.47
N LYS A 126 6.58 0.47 -12.55
CA LYS A 126 6.84 -0.45 -13.69
C LYS A 126 6.43 0.16 -15.03
N ARG A 127 5.28 0.83 -15.11
CA ARG A 127 4.83 1.48 -16.35
C ARG A 127 5.71 2.66 -16.74
N LEU A 128 6.17 3.46 -15.77
CA LEU A 128 7.10 4.56 -16.01
C LEU A 128 8.49 4.05 -16.41
N HIS A 129 8.96 2.96 -15.79
CA HIS A 129 10.21 2.32 -16.17
C HIS A 129 10.14 1.73 -17.58
N ASP A 130 9.08 0.99 -17.93
CA ASP A 130 8.85 0.47 -19.27
C ASP A 130 8.70 1.59 -20.31
N ALA A 131 8.05 2.70 -19.95
CA ALA A 131 7.91 3.88 -20.81
C ALA A 131 9.26 4.58 -21.01
N ASN A 132 10.06 4.75 -19.96
CA ASN A 132 11.41 5.33 -20.03
C ASN A 132 12.36 4.44 -20.84
N LEU A 133 12.27 3.11 -20.71
CA LEU A 133 13.07 2.18 -21.52
C LEU A 133 12.70 2.30 -23.01
N ARG A 134 11.41 2.40 -23.34
CA ARG A 134 10.96 2.61 -24.73
C ARG A 134 11.36 3.98 -25.27
N ALA A 135 11.29 5.03 -24.45
CA ALA A 135 11.76 6.36 -24.80
C ALA A 135 13.27 6.36 -25.08
N ALA A 136 14.08 5.75 -24.19
CA ALA A 136 15.52 5.62 -24.38
C ALA A 136 15.89 4.82 -25.63
N HIS A 137 15.16 3.75 -25.94
CA HIS A 137 15.35 2.99 -27.19
C HIS A 137 14.97 3.82 -28.43
N ALA A 138 13.90 4.61 -28.37
CA ALA A 138 13.48 5.46 -29.48
C ALA A 138 14.45 6.64 -29.71
N GLU A 139 14.95 7.24 -28.64
CA GLU A 139 15.98 8.28 -28.67
C GLU A 139 17.27 7.73 -29.29
N GLY A 140 17.74 6.55 -28.85
CA GLY A 140 18.94 5.92 -29.44
C GLY A 140 18.80 5.58 -30.93
N VAL A 141 17.60 5.23 -31.39
CA VAL A 141 17.31 5.00 -32.83
C VAL A 141 17.29 6.32 -33.60
N ALA A 142 16.73 7.39 -33.04
CA ALA A 142 16.70 8.71 -33.67
C ALA A 142 18.09 9.34 -33.75
N GLU A 143 18.90 9.22 -32.70
CA GLU A 143 20.31 9.61 -32.68
C GLU A 143 21.12 8.78 -33.69
N GLY A 144 20.91 7.46 -33.76
CA GLY A 144 21.56 6.61 -34.75
C GLY A 144 21.16 6.92 -36.21
N ALA A 145 19.94 7.42 -36.44
CA ALA A 145 19.47 7.81 -37.77
C ALA A 145 19.94 9.22 -38.20
N THR A 146 20.17 10.13 -37.24
CA THR A 146 20.68 11.49 -37.51
C THR A 146 22.21 11.54 -37.54
N GLN A 147 22.87 10.64 -36.83
CA GLN A 147 24.31 10.43 -36.91
C GLN A 147 24.63 9.58 -38.15
N ALA A 148 24.66 10.21 -39.33
CA ALA A 148 25.24 9.58 -40.52
C ALA A 148 26.59 8.96 -40.16
N PRO A 149 26.96 7.78 -40.71
CA PRO A 149 28.22 7.14 -40.36
C PRO A 149 29.34 8.16 -40.59
N ARG A 150 29.87 8.73 -39.51
CA ARG A 150 31.04 9.59 -39.64
C ARG A 150 32.10 8.65 -40.16
N PRO A 151 32.64 8.87 -41.37
CA PRO A 151 33.76 8.08 -41.81
C PRO A 151 34.80 8.28 -40.73
N VAL A 152 35.12 7.20 -40.01
CA VAL A 152 36.27 7.18 -39.14
C VAL A 152 37.44 7.26 -40.11
N VAL A 153 37.83 8.48 -40.44
CA VAL A 153 39.05 8.75 -41.18
C VAL A 153 40.14 8.31 -40.22
N VAL A 154 40.56 7.05 -40.38
CA VAL A 154 41.80 6.57 -39.80
C VAL A 154 42.88 7.33 -40.55
N GLU A 155 43.24 8.49 -40.00
CA GLU A 155 44.38 9.26 -40.46
C GLU A 155 45.59 8.35 -40.28
N ARG A 156 46.03 7.76 -41.39
CA ARG A 156 47.17 6.85 -41.40
C ARG A 156 48.36 7.73 -41.05
N HIS A 157 48.77 7.70 -39.79
CA HIS A 157 49.93 8.43 -39.31
C HIS A 157 51.14 7.88 -40.07
N GLU A 158 51.54 8.55 -41.14
CA GLU A 158 52.83 8.29 -41.76
C GLU A 158 53.88 8.54 -40.67
N PRO A 159 54.70 7.55 -40.33
CA PRO A 159 55.74 7.76 -39.34
C PRO A 159 56.66 8.82 -39.90
N THR A 160 56.66 10.00 -39.27
CA THR A 160 57.69 11.01 -39.49
C THR A 160 59.02 10.32 -39.20
N ILE A 161 59.74 9.94 -40.24
CA ILE A 161 61.14 9.55 -40.12
C ILE A 161 61.84 10.84 -39.69
N VAL A 162 62.01 10.98 -38.37
CA VAL A 162 62.93 11.95 -37.81
C VAL A 162 64.30 11.48 -38.28
N ASP A 163 64.78 12.10 -39.35
CA ASP A 163 66.19 12.03 -39.72
C ASP A 163 66.96 12.70 -38.59
N ARG A 164 67.27 11.91 -37.56
CA ARG A 164 68.19 12.31 -36.51
C ARG A 164 69.54 12.34 -37.21
N GLY A 165 69.88 13.51 -37.72
CA GLY A 165 71.20 13.79 -38.27
C GLY A 165 72.23 13.17 -37.34
N LEU A 166 72.90 12.14 -37.85
CA LEU A 166 74.02 11.51 -37.16
C LEU A 166 75.07 12.60 -36.93
N ASP A 167 75.45 12.75 -35.67
CA ASP A 167 76.57 13.56 -35.21
C ASP A 167 77.85 13.05 -35.88
N HIS A 168 78.19 13.64 -37.02
CA HIS A 168 79.38 13.22 -37.77
C HIS A 168 80.70 13.70 -37.13
N ASP A 169 80.65 14.47 -36.04
CA ASP A 169 81.78 15.10 -35.36
C ASP A 169 81.97 14.72 -33.87
N GLY A 170 80.99 14.05 -33.24
CA GLY A 170 81.16 13.38 -31.94
C GLY A 170 81.42 14.30 -30.73
N ASP A 171 81.01 15.57 -30.78
CA ASP A 171 81.28 16.54 -29.69
C ASP A 171 80.15 16.67 -28.65
N GLY A 172 79.02 15.98 -28.87
CA GLY A 172 77.96 15.79 -27.87
C GLY A 172 77.17 17.04 -27.48
N ARG A 173 77.19 18.13 -28.26
CA ARG A 173 76.38 19.32 -27.97
C ARG A 173 75.14 19.39 -28.85
N ILE A 174 73.98 19.14 -28.24
CA ILE A 174 72.69 19.58 -28.79
C ILE A 174 72.52 21.07 -28.46
N GLY A 175 72.32 21.89 -29.49
CA GLY A 175 71.87 23.28 -29.34
C GLY A 175 70.46 23.35 -28.78
#